data_AF-E5SMG7-F1
#
_entry.id   AF-E5SMG7-F1
#
_cell.length_a   1.000
_cell.length_b   1.000
_cell.length_c   1.000
_cell.angle_alpha   90.00
_cell.angle_beta   90.00
_cell.angle_gamma   90.00
#
_symmetry.space_group_name_H-M   'P 1'
#
loop_
_entity.id
_entity.type
_entity.pdbx_description
1 polymer ?
#
loop_
_entity_poly.entity_id
_entity_poly.type
_entity_poly.pdbx_seq_one_letter_code
_entity_poly.pdbx_strand_id
1 'polypeptide(L)'
;MRSVLFLCLGYFSLLVASYFTFRTEKEESLFIERQFKPIRIRMVVSDAFKAAYNDEQMAVLEEAFNKTLNFLKTTIRVRRLKIPIDLHSYNCFNYTHFPIESDWLKKGVLHTDLILFVDSKHTASCSNPDLTLAFAATCPPKLNFINRPVFGYVAICRNSTAAKPWNVYSISNTVIHEILHVMVFNDFSMHMITTMIHNAHDSFGIEQPWKVNDNVTVTQQTHFVSTPRVLKFVREHFNCPDLKGAQLEDNGGPGTVRSHWKKRLFGNEIMTGKLSNEIVLSPLTSAFMEDSGWYMVNYSNVGQLEYGKGAGCIFAQKSCSEYVNSVKDEPLAAYPYCNWADFVTRENFGATKLARCTKDRTRYIYCNFVVNKTISDKYGYFRDKTAMLENGEIVSGVHVTGGEELFNHCPVWQELHWKWWQNHFEDSICHHSVGDTNPNLNFGAESRGPNTICVEQISAFAILRSMGFSIFSFSTTAYDTKFGAGCYRYKCYKGRLMLHAASNQMDTIPQAEYKICWYAGALLRVTRHFRSNDGRYQVHRGTLICPSCEEICTKNDKNFQCEPDMIGIESRDLMLPTY
;
A
#
# COMPACT_ATOMS: atom_id res chain seq x y z
N MET A 1 57.68 -10.30 -6.05
CA MET A 1 56.85 -9.92 -4.89
C MET A 1 55.34 -9.88 -5.21
N ARG A 2 54.80 -10.87 -5.94
CA ARG A 2 53.36 -10.99 -6.23
C ARG A 2 52.76 -12.37 -5.91
N SER A 3 53.56 -13.28 -5.34
CA SER A 3 53.17 -14.68 -5.13
C SER A 3 53.05 -15.08 -3.65
N VAL A 4 53.22 -14.14 -2.72
CA VAL A 4 53.13 -14.39 -1.26
C VAL A 4 51.86 -13.81 -0.63
N LEU A 5 51.16 -12.89 -1.32
CA LEU A 5 49.90 -12.32 -0.82
C LEU A 5 48.67 -13.23 -0.98
N PHE A 6 48.71 -14.20 -1.90
CA PHE A 6 47.57 -15.10 -2.16
C PHE A 6 47.45 -16.27 -1.17
N LEU A 7 48.53 -16.61 -0.46
CA LEU A 7 48.52 -17.70 0.53
C LEU A 7 48.00 -17.26 1.91
N CYS A 8 48.06 -15.96 2.24
CA CYS A 8 47.47 -15.43 3.49
C CYS A 8 45.95 -15.19 3.40
N LEU A 9 45.39 -14.96 2.21
CA LEU A 9 43.94 -14.76 2.02
C LEU A 9 43.15 -16.08 1.99
N GLY A 10 43.79 -17.20 1.61
CA GLY A 10 43.18 -18.54 1.62
C GLY A 10 43.06 -19.16 3.01
N TYR A 11 43.99 -18.85 3.93
CA TYR A 11 43.92 -19.35 5.31
C TYR A 11 42.96 -18.56 6.20
N PHE A 12 42.75 -17.26 5.91
CA PHE A 12 41.76 -16.43 6.63
C PHE A 12 40.32 -16.83 6.27
N SER A 13 40.07 -17.26 5.03
CA SER A 13 38.74 -17.67 4.58
C SER A 13 38.30 -19.04 5.14
N LEU A 14 39.24 -19.96 5.40
CA LEU A 14 38.95 -21.25 6.05
C LEU A 14 38.81 -21.16 7.57
N LEU A 15 39.54 -20.28 8.26
CA LEU A 15 39.37 -20.02 9.69
C LEU A 15 38.12 -19.19 10.02
N VAL A 16 37.70 -18.29 9.11
CA VAL A 16 36.42 -17.57 9.24
C VAL A 16 35.25 -18.48 8.90
N ALA A 17 35.34 -19.37 7.91
CA ALA A 17 34.26 -20.31 7.59
C ALA A 17 34.06 -21.40 8.66
N SER A 18 35.12 -21.82 9.35
CA SER A 18 35.03 -22.89 10.37
C SER A 18 34.63 -22.41 11.77
N TYR A 19 34.60 -21.10 12.02
CA TYR A 19 34.04 -20.51 13.25
C TYR A 19 32.56 -20.10 13.12
N PHE A 20 32.01 -20.09 11.90
CA PHE A 20 30.72 -19.48 11.58
C PHE A 20 29.58 -20.46 11.26
N THR A 21 29.74 -21.76 11.55
CA THR A 21 28.58 -22.60 11.83
C THR A 21 28.03 -22.22 13.20
N PHE A 22 26.76 -21.79 13.28
CA PHE A 22 25.99 -21.66 14.52
C PHE A 22 26.21 -22.87 15.45
N ARG A 23 27.20 -22.78 16.34
CA ARG A 23 27.46 -23.75 17.40
C ARG A 23 26.75 -23.28 18.66
N THR A 24 25.46 -22.96 18.58
CA THR A 24 24.67 -22.41 19.70
C THR A 24 23.86 -23.47 20.44
N GLU A 25 24.46 -24.62 20.72
CA GLU A 25 23.86 -25.55 21.69
C GLU A 25 24.78 -25.94 22.86
N LYS A 26 26.08 -25.63 22.83
CA LYS A 26 27.00 -26.09 23.90
C LYS A 26 27.65 -25.01 24.77
N GLU A 27 27.73 -23.74 24.36
CA GLU A 27 28.28 -22.67 25.21
C GLU A 27 27.43 -21.39 25.17
N GLU A 28 27.28 -20.75 26.32
CA GLU A 28 26.51 -19.52 26.48
C GLU A 28 27.29 -18.30 25.96
N SER A 29 26.70 -17.51 25.06
CA SER A 29 27.34 -16.29 24.59
C SER A 29 27.48 -15.26 25.72
N LEU A 30 28.65 -14.65 25.83
CA LEU A 30 28.91 -13.54 26.76
C LEU A 30 28.18 -12.24 26.35
N PHE A 31 27.80 -12.11 25.07
CA PHE A 31 27.31 -10.84 24.51
C PHE A 31 25.79 -10.83 24.32
N ILE A 32 25.19 -11.98 24.04
CA ILE A 32 23.74 -12.09 23.78
C ILE A 32 23.11 -13.22 24.60
N GLU A 33 21.85 -13.04 24.95
CA GLU A 33 21.05 -14.09 25.58
C GLU A 33 20.84 -15.29 24.62
N ARG A 34 20.56 -16.47 25.19
CA ARG A 34 20.26 -17.69 24.40
C ARG A 34 18.87 -17.64 23.76
N GLN A 35 17.87 -17.16 24.49
CA GLN A 35 16.47 -17.16 24.05
C GLN A 35 16.07 -15.84 23.38
N PHE A 36 15.13 -15.94 22.43
CA PHE A 36 14.50 -14.78 21.83
C PHE A 36 13.45 -14.16 22.78
N LYS A 37 13.64 -12.90 23.12
CA LYS A 37 12.75 -12.10 23.98
C LYS A 37 12.29 -10.84 23.25
N PRO A 38 11.21 -10.17 23.70
CA PRO A 38 10.77 -8.91 23.10
C PRO A 38 11.91 -7.90 22.99
N ILE A 39 12.06 -7.28 21.83
CA ILE A 39 13.11 -6.28 21.57
C ILE A 39 12.97 -5.07 22.51
N ARG A 40 14.11 -4.53 22.98
CA ARG A 40 14.17 -3.32 23.80
C ARG A 40 14.70 -2.17 22.94
N ILE A 41 13.82 -1.27 22.56
CA ILE A 41 14.15 -0.12 21.71
C ILE A 41 14.14 1.15 22.56
N ARG A 42 15.20 1.97 22.43
CA ARG A 42 15.25 3.32 22.99
C ARG A 42 15.15 4.32 21.86
N MET A 43 14.10 5.15 21.88
CA MET A 43 13.90 6.23 20.92
C MET A 43 14.21 7.56 21.60
N VAL A 44 15.14 8.33 21.02
CA VAL A 44 15.55 9.64 21.52
C VAL A 44 15.19 10.67 20.47
N VAL A 45 14.25 11.55 20.81
CA VAL A 45 13.77 12.62 19.92
C VAL A 45 14.54 13.90 20.23
N SER A 46 15.04 14.59 19.21
CA SER A 46 15.80 15.85 19.38
C SER A 46 14.92 16.98 19.93
N ASP A 47 15.53 17.93 20.63
CA ASP A 47 14.80 19.12 21.11
C ASP A 47 14.35 20.01 19.93
N ALA A 48 15.17 20.06 18.87
CA ALA A 48 14.83 20.76 17.64
C ALA A 48 13.59 20.18 16.95
N PHE A 49 13.44 18.86 16.95
CA PHE A 49 12.25 18.17 16.43
C PHE A 49 11.01 18.58 17.23
N LYS A 50 11.07 18.48 18.57
CA LYS A 50 9.94 18.85 19.44
C LYS A 50 9.54 20.32 19.24
N ALA A 51 10.51 21.22 19.11
CA ALA A 51 10.26 22.64 18.87
C ALA A 51 9.74 22.97 17.46
N ALA A 52 9.83 22.04 16.50
CA ALA A 52 9.41 22.28 15.12
C ALA A 52 7.90 22.15 14.89
N TYR A 53 7.17 21.59 15.85
CA TYR A 53 5.76 21.24 15.78
C TYR A 53 4.98 21.88 16.94
N ASN A 54 3.69 22.14 16.74
CA ASN A 54 2.81 22.61 17.81
C ASN A 54 2.33 21.44 18.70
N ASP A 55 1.67 21.76 19.81
CA ASP A 55 1.25 20.76 20.80
C ASP A 55 0.31 19.68 20.22
N GLU A 56 -0.63 20.06 19.35
CA GLU A 56 -1.55 19.11 18.71
C GLU A 56 -0.81 18.14 17.77
N GLN A 57 0.09 18.67 16.94
CA GLN A 57 0.93 17.87 16.03
C GLN A 57 1.86 16.94 16.83
N MET A 58 2.46 17.45 17.91
CA MET A 58 3.32 16.65 18.77
C MET A 58 2.56 15.55 19.48
N ALA A 59 1.33 15.78 19.95
CA ALA A 59 0.50 14.75 20.56
C ALA A 59 0.24 13.59 19.58
N VAL A 60 -0.06 13.90 18.31
CA VAL A 60 -0.26 12.89 17.26
C VAL A 60 1.03 12.12 16.95
N LEU A 61 2.17 12.81 16.89
CA LEU A 61 3.48 12.19 16.66
C LEU A 61 3.89 11.28 17.83
N GLU A 62 3.72 11.72 19.07
CA GLU A 62 4.03 10.94 20.27
C GLU A 62 3.13 9.70 20.38
N GLU A 63 1.83 9.83 20.07
CA GLU A 63 0.94 8.67 20.02
C GLU A 63 1.42 7.67 18.95
N ALA A 64 1.81 8.15 17.77
CA ALA A 64 2.33 7.29 16.71
C ALA A 64 3.65 6.61 17.07
N PHE A 65 4.57 7.31 17.71
CA PHE A 65 5.82 6.72 18.21
C PHE A 65 5.55 5.65 19.27
N ASN A 66 4.63 5.92 20.20
CA ASN A 66 4.25 4.94 21.22
C ASN A 66 3.60 3.70 20.60
N LYS A 67 2.68 3.87 19.63
CA LYS A 67 2.08 2.74 18.90
C LYS A 67 3.12 1.95 18.11
N THR A 68 4.04 2.63 17.45
CA THR A 68 5.16 2.02 16.71
C THR A 68 6.04 1.17 17.63
N LEU A 69 6.50 1.73 18.74
CA LEU A 69 7.34 1.03 19.71
C LEU A 69 6.62 -0.16 20.34
N ASN A 70 5.32 0.01 20.67
CA ASN A 70 4.52 -1.09 21.20
C ASN A 70 4.34 -2.22 20.18
N PHE A 71 4.02 -1.88 18.93
CA PHE A 71 3.93 -2.84 17.84
C PHE A 71 5.25 -3.61 17.65
N LEU A 72 6.39 -2.91 17.54
CA LEU A 72 7.68 -3.57 17.37
C LEU A 72 8.05 -4.46 18.57
N LYS A 73 7.72 -4.04 19.80
CA LYS A 73 7.97 -4.82 21.02
C LYS A 73 7.16 -6.12 21.07
N THR A 74 5.92 -6.12 20.58
CA THR A 74 5.06 -7.33 20.58
C THR A 74 5.30 -8.21 19.35
N THR A 75 5.73 -7.61 18.23
CA THR A 75 5.93 -8.29 16.95
C THR A 75 7.34 -8.84 16.80
N ILE A 76 8.37 -8.14 17.29
CA ILE A 76 9.77 -8.51 17.07
C ILE A 76 10.42 -9.03 18.35
N ARG A 77 11.00 -10.22 18.25
CA ARG A 77 11.84 -10.81 19.28
C ARG A 77 13.28 -10.83 18.83
N VAL A 78 14.18 -10.75 19.79
CA VAL A 78 15.62 -10.67 19.58
C VAL A 78 16.35 -11.46 20.66
N ARG A 79 17.54 -11.97 20.34
CA ARG A 79 18.51 -12.38 21.36
C ARG A 79 19.09 -11.11 21.98
N ARG A 80 18.64 -10.79 23.20
CA ARG A 80 18.93 -9.53 23.88
C ARG A 80 20.41 -9.36 24.16
N LEU A 81 20.90 -8.13 24.06
CA LEU A 81 22.27 -7.79 24.46
C LEU A 81 22.43 -7.90 25.98
N LYS A 82 23.50 -8.56 26.41
CA LYS A 82 23.94 -8.65 27.82
C LYS A 82 24.83 -7.47 28.22
N ILE A 83 25.47 -6.83 27.24
CA ILE A 83 26.37 -5.69 27.43
C ILE A 83 25.65 -4.36 27.09
N PRO A 84 26.06 -3.24 27.70
CA PRO A 84 25.55 -1.91 27.31
C PRO A 84 26.01 -1.52 25.90
N ILE A 85 25.20 -0.71 25.22
CA ILE A 85 25.60 -0.09 23.94
C ILE A 85 26.41 1.16 24.23
N ASP A 86 27.69 1.17 23.87
CA ASP A 86 28.57 2.33 24.02
C ASP A 86 28.39 3.34 22.87
N LEU A 87 27.86 4.52 23.19
CA LEU A 87 27.62 5.61 22.23
C LEU A 87 28.92 6.16 21.62
N HIS A 88 30.01 6.20 22.39
CA HIS A 88 31.30 6.71 21.92
C HIS A 88 31.96 5.80 20.89
N SER A 89 31.55 4.53 20.87
CA SER A 89 32.00 3.60 19.84
C SER A 89 31.40 3.93 18.46
N TYR A 90 30.31 4.70 18.34
CA TYR A 90 29.67 5.00 17.06
C TYR A 90 29.92 6.45 16.60
N ASN A 91 30.75 6.65 15.57
CA ASN A 91 31.08 7.97 14.99
C ASN A 91 30.31 8.28 13.68
N CYS A 92 29.24 7.55 13.42
CA CYS A 92 28.50 7.56 12.16
C CYS A 92 27.53 8.74 12.02
N PHE A 93 27.06 9.32 13.14
CA PHE A 93 26.27 10.54 13.13
C PHE A 93 26.50 11.37 14.39
N ASN A 94 26.33 12.69 14.27
CA ASN A 94 26.44 13.59 15.39
C ASN A 94 25.17 13.50 16.26
N TYR A 95 25.34 13.05 17.50
CA TYR A 95 24.28 12.91 18.49
C TYR A 95 24.35 13.96 19.61
N THR A 96 25.28 14.92 19.54
CA THR A 96 25.53 15.88 20.65
C THR A 96 24.38 16.87 20.88
N HIS A 97 23.51 17.08 19.90
CA HIS A 97 22.34 17.96 20.01
C HIS A 97 21.07 17.24 20.51
N PHE A 98 21.17 15.96 20.87
CA PHE A 98 20.07 15.22 21.44
C PHE A 98 20.09 15.26 22.97
N PRO A 99 18.92 15.21 23.62
CA PRO A 99 18.81 15.16 25.07
C PRO A 99 19.20 13.76 25.58
N ILE A 100 20.51 13.49 25.63
CA ILE A 100 21.08 12.22 26.09
C ILE A 100 21.41 12.31 27.59
N GLU A 101 20.96 11.32 28.36
CA GLU A 101 21.29 11.22 29.78
C GLU A 101 22.81 11.06 30.00
N SER A 102 23.38 11.83 30.93
CA SER A 102 24.84 11.80 31.19
C SER A 102 25.37 10.41 31.58
N ASP A 103 24.53 9.57 32.16
CA ASP A 103 24.84 8.19 32.51
C ASP A 103 25.02 7.28 31.29
N TRP A 104 24.31 7.55 30.18
CA TRP A 104 24.45 6.78 28.93
C TRP A 104 25.82 7.03 28.29
N LEU A 105 26.33 8.26 28.37
CA LEU A 105 27.66 8.60 27.87
C LEU A 105 28.77 7.93 28.70
N LYS A 106 28.58 7.82 30.03
CA LYS A 106 29.59 7.24 30.94
C LYS A 106 29.60 5.71 30.95
N LYS A 107 28.42 5.08 30.93
CA LYS A 107 28.26 3.63 31.18
C LYS A 107 27.76 2.86 29.96
N GLY A 108 27.42 3.55 28.88
CA GLY A 108 26.64 3.01 27.78
C GLY A 108 25.17 2.79 28.15
N VAL A 109 24.35 2.47 27.16
CA VAL A 109 22.90 2.30 27.32
C VAL A 109 22.61 0.85 27.74
N LEU A 110 22.26 0.68 29.01
CA LEU A 110 21.91 -0.62 29.58
C LEU A 110 20.53 -1.10 29.10
N HIS A 111 20.32 -2.42 29.16
CA HIS A 111 19.06 -3.09 28.84
C HIS A 111 18.41 -2.64 27.52
N THR A 112 19.23 -2.44 26.48
CA THR A 112 18.79 -1.92 25.19
C THR A 112 19.36 -2.79 24.07
N ASP A 113 18.56 -3.03 23.03
CA ASP A 113 18.93 -3.85 21.88
C ASP A 113 19.05 -3.04 20.58
N LEU A 114 18.41 -1.87 20.55
CA LEU A 114 18.42 -0.91 19.45
C LEU A 114 18.20 0.52 19.99
N ILE A 115 19.03 1.47 19.57
CA ILE A 115 18.84 2.90 19.85
C ILE A 115 18.50 3.61 18.53
N LEU A 116 17.45 4.43 18.58
CA LEU A 116 16.95 5.23 17.46
C LEU A 116 17.00 6.71 17.83
N PHE A 117 17.66 7.50 17.01
CA PHE A 117 17.65 8.96 17.13
C PHE A 117 16.68 9.55 16.11
N VAL A 118 15.71 10.33 16.57
CA VAL A 118 14.64 10.90 15.73
C VAL A 118 14.78 12.40 15.66
N ASP A 119 14.84 12.96 14.45
CA ASP A 119 15.07 14.39 14.23
C ASP A 119 14.33 14.91 12.98
N SER A 120 14.22 16.23 12.87
CA SER A 120 13.61 16.89 11.70
C SER A 120 14.70 17.67 10.97
N LYS A 121 15.49 16.98 10.15
CA LYS A 121 16.48 17.68 9.31
C LYS A 121 15.88 18.13 7.99
N HIS A 122 16.18 19.37 7.61
CA HIS A 122 16.23 19.79 6.20
C HIS A 122 17.53 19.27 5.56
N THR A 123 17.63 17.97 5.32
CA THR A 123 18.68 17.43 4.43
C THR A 123 18.28 17.57 2.96
N ALA A 124 19.24 17.35 2.05
CA ALA A 124 18.96 17.16 0.63
C ALA A 124 17.88 16.08 0.38
N SER A 125 17.85 15.04 1.22
CA SER A 125 16.83 13.97 1.15
C SER A 125 15.41 14.49 1.44
N CYS A 126 15.26 15.53 2.24
CA CYS A 126 13.99 16.20 2.53
C CYS A 126 13.73 17.43 1.64
N SER A 127 14.54 17.67 0.60
CA SER A 127 14.40 18.83 -0.27
C SER A 127 13.15 18.81 -1.16
N ASN A 128 12.58 17.62 -1.42
CA ASN A 128 11.32 17.49 -2.13
C ASN A 128 10.25 16.82 -1.23
N PRO A 129 9.35 17.61 -0.61
CA PRO A 129 8.36 17.09 0.33
C PRO A 129 7.27 16.23 -0.32
N ASP A 130 7.13 16.27 -1.64
CA ASP A 130 6.16 15.45 -2.38
C ASP A 130 6.68 14.02 -2.61
N LEU A 131 8.00 13.80 -2.45
CA LEU A 131 8.68 12.53 -2.73
C LEU A 131 9.18 11.83 -1.47
N THR A 132 9.78 12.56 -0.53
CA THR A 132 10.37 11.96 0.68
C THR A 132 9.61 12.38 1.93
N LEU A 133 9.01 11.40 2.61
CA LEU A 133 8.27 11.60 3.86
C LEU A 133 9.19 11.51 5.08
N ALA A 134 10.07 10.51 5.07
CA ALA A 134 11.08 10.27 6.08
C ALA A 134 12.27 9.55 5.41
N PHE A 135 13.37 9.42 6.15
CA PHE A 135 14.46 8.52 5.78
C PHE A 135 15.18 8.03 7.02
N ALA A 136 15.77 6.85 6.94
CA ALA A 136 16.60 6.28 7.97
C ALA A 136 18.03 6.01 7.49
N ALA A 137 18.94 6.00 8.47
CA ALA A 137 20.29 5.54 8.29
C ALA A 137 20.65 4.60 9.45
N THR A 138 21.38 3.54 9.10
CA THR A 138 21.93 2.62 10.09
C THR A 138 23.42 2.87 10.26
N CYS A 139 23.94 2.61 11.46
CA CYS A 139 25.37 2.60 11.67
C CYS A 139 25.93 1.20 11.55
N PRO A 140 27.04 1.02 10.81
CA PRO A 140 27.71 -0.27 10.75
C PRO A 140 28.00 -0.79 12.17
N PRO A 141 27.71 -2.08 12.44
CA PRO A 141 27.95 -2.67 13.74
C PRO A 141 29.46 -2.66 14.02
N LYS A 142 29.84 -2.15 15.18
CA LYS A 142 31.21 -2.32 15.70
C LYS A 142 31.39 -3.61 16.50
N LEU A 143 30.29 -4.20 16.95
CA LEU A 143 30.28 -5.52 17.57
C LEU A 143 30.37 -6.58 16.47
N ASN A 144 31.57 -6.79 15.94
CA ASN A 144 31.89 -7.72 14.84
C ASN A 144 31.42 -9.17 15.09
N PHE A 145 31.09 -9.53 16.33
CA PHE A 145 30.59 -10.85 16.71
C PHE A 145 29.06 -11.00 16.57
N ILE A 146 28.33 -9.88 16.55
CA ILE A 146 26.86 -9.88 16.45
C ILE A 146 26.44 -9.50 15.04
N ASN A 147 27.19 -8.59 14.37
CA ASN A 147 26.95 -8.10 13.01
C ASN A 147 25.54 -7.54 12.75
N ARG A 148 24.74 -7.39 13.81
CA ARG A 148 23.40 -6.80 13.81
C ARG A 148 23.50 -5.31 14.07
N PRO A 149 22.81 -4.46 13.30
CA PRO A 149 22.65 -3.06 13.67
C PRO A 149 21.98 -2.88 15.04
N VAL A 150 22.53 -1.98 15.85
CA VAL A 150 22.01 -1.63 17.19
C VAL A 150 21.84 -0.13 17.38
N PHE A 151 22.12 0.64 16.33
CA PHE A 151 22.22 2.09 16.39
C PHE A 151 21.79 2.69 15.05
N GLY A 152 20.77 3.55 15.06
CA GLY A 152 20.22 4.15 13.85
C GLY A 152 19.65 5.55 14.07
N TYR A 153 19.43 6.23 12.95
CA TYR A 153 18.89 7.57 12.87
C TYR A 153 17.68 7.55 11.95
N VAL A 154 16.60 8.23 12.35
CA VAL A 154 15.36 8.39 11.59
C VAL A 154 15.07 9.88 11.49
N ALA A 155 14.93 10.39 10.28
CA ALA A 155 14.55 11.77 10.03
C ALA A 155 13.15 11.84 9.43
N ILE A 156 12.30 12.68 9.99
CA ILE A 156 10.96 12.96 9.45
C ILE A 156 10.97 14.34 8.79
N CYS A 157 10.54 14.42 7.53
CA CYS A 157 10.65 15.64 6.75
C CYS A 157 9.51 16.62 7.07
N ARG A 158 9.83 17.77 7.69
CA ARG A 158 8.86 18.77 8.18
C ARG A 158 7.86 19.26 7.11
N ASN A 159 8.33 19.57 5.91
CA ASN A 159 7.46 20.08 4.84
C ASN A 159 6.45 19.03 4.38
N SER A 160 6.78 17.73 4.48
CA SER A 160 5.85 16.65 4.15
C SER A 160 4.74 16.49 5.20
N THR A 161 5.04 16.77 6.48
CA THR A 161 4.07 16.78 7.57
C THR A 161 3.12 17.98 7.53
N ALA A 162 3.54 19.10 6.91
CA ALA A 162 2.69 20.27 6.71
C ALA A 162 1.78 20.14 5.48
N ALA A 163 2.19 19.36 4.47
CA ALA A 163 1.46 19.19 3.20
C ALA A 163 0.39 18.08 3.22
N LYS A 164 0.43 17.17 4.20
CA LYS A 164 -0.50 16.04 4.33
C LYS A 164 -1.09 15.97 5.75
N PRO A 165 -2.33 15.51 5.93
CA PRO A 165 -2.91 15.29 7.24
C PRO A 165 -2.36 13.94 7.75
N TRP A 166 -1.16 13.97 8.31
CA TRP A 166 -0.56 12.78 8.89
C TRP A 166 -1.36 12.39 10.13
N ASN A 167 -2.11 11.29 10.02
CA ASN A 167 -2.75 10.67 11.18
C ASN A 167 -1.80 9.67 11.85
N VAL A 168 -2.15 9.23 13.06
CA VAL A 168 -1.36 8.31 13.87
C VAL A 168 -1.00 7.03 13.09
N TYR A 169 -1.92 6.49 12.28
CA TYR A 169 -1.70 5.27 11.50
C TYR A 169 -0.64 5.47 10.40
N SER A 170 -0.74 6.54 9.61
CA SER A 170 0.22 6.87 8.55
C SER A 170 1.62 7.13 9.11
N ILE A 171 1.71 7.90 10.19
CA ILE A 171 2.99 8.16 10.87
C ILE A 171 3.58 6.84 11.37
N SER A 172 2.79 6.02 12.05
CA SER A 172 3.28 4.77 12.64
C SER A 172 3.87 3.85 11.58
N ASN A 173 3.17 3.64 10.45
CA ASN A 173 3.67 2.79 9.37
C ASN A 173 4.92 3.37 8.70
N THR A 174 4.99 4.70 8.53
CA THR A 174 6.18 5.35 7.98
C THR A 174 7.38 5.15 8.92
N VAL A 175 7.21 5.36 10.22
CA VAL A 175 8.28 5.15 11.21
C VAL A 175 8.68 3.68 11.30
N ILE A 176 7.74 2.73 11.19
CA ILE A 176 8.05 1.30 11.12
C ILE A 176 8.89 1.00 9.87
N HIS A 177 8.53 1.51 8.70
CA HIS A 177 9.30 1.39 7.46
C HIS A 177 10.74 1.88 7.64
N GLU A 178 10.92 3.08 8.20
CA GLU A 178 12.25 3.62 8.46
C GLU A 178 13.04 2.80 9.48
N ILE A 179 12.39 2.27 10.51
CA ILE A 179 13.05 1.38 11.49
C ILE A 179 13.47 0.06 10.84
N LEU A 180 12.69 -0.48 9.89
CA LEU A 180 13.05 -1.69 9.16
C LEU A 180 14.30 -1.47 8.28
N HIS A 181 14.47 -0.28 7.70
CA HIS A 181 15.74 0.12 7.07
C HIS A 181 16.90 0.09 8.08
N VAL A 182 16.72 0.60 9.30
CA VAL A 182 17.76 0.53 10.34
C VAL A 182 18.12 -0.93 10.68
N MET A 183 17.12 -1.79 10.79
CA MET A 183 17.26 -3.15 11.33
C MET A 183 17.85 -4.16 10.34
N VAL A 184 17.31 -4.24 9.12
CA VAL A 184 17.68 -5.28 8.14
C VAL A 184 17.76 -4.77 6.70
N PHE A 185 17.00 -3.73 6.37
CA PHE A 185 16.76 -3.33 4.98
C PHE A 185 17.66 -2.19 4.54
N ASN A 186 18.96 -2.38 4.66
CA ASN A 186 19.99 -1.43 4.23
C ASN A 186 21.14 -2.18 3.56
N ASP A 187 21.90 -1.47 2.72
CA ASP A 187 23.00 -2.03 1.93
C ASP A 187 23.94 -2.93 2.74
N PHE A 188 24.34 -2.45 3.93
CA PHE A 188 25.23 -3.21 4.81
C PHE A 188 24.58 -4.51 5.29
N SER A 189 23.36 -4.42 5.83
CA SER A 189 22.68 -5.55 6.44
C SER A 189 22.32 -6.59 5.40
N MET A 190 21.84 -6.17 4.23
CA MET A 190 21.58 -7.07 3.12
C MET A 190 22.84 -7.85 2.73
N HIS A 191 23.97 -7.16 2.53
CA HIS A 191 25.23 -7.80 2.20
C HIS A 191 25.70 -8.78 3.30
N MET A 192 25.57 -8.40 4.57
CA MET A 192 25.94 -9.29 5.69
C MET A 192 25.04 -10.53 5.77
N ILE A 193 23.73 -10.36 5.60
CA ILE A 193 22.77 -11.47 5.66
C ILE A 193 23.03 -12.47 4.52
N THR A 194 23.25 -11.96 3.30
CA THR A 194 23.45 -12.83 2.13
C THR A 194 24.80 -13.55 2.20
N THR A 195 25.87 -12.87 2.65
CA THR A 195 27.18 -13.51 2.85
C THR A 195 27.19 -14.57 3.95
N MET A 196 26.38 -14.40 5.01
CA MET A 196 26.25 -15.41 6.08
C MET A 196 25.52 -16.68 5.64
N ILE A 197 24.67 -16.59 4.62
CA ILE A 197 23.91 -17.73 4.12
C ILE A 197 24.66 -18.34 2.95
N HIS A 198 25.41 -19.41 3.21
CA HIS A 198 26.03 -20.21 2.15
C HIS A 198 24.96 -20.65 1.13
N ASN A 199 25.17 -20.31 -0.16
CA ASN A 199 24.26 -20.49 -1.31
C ASN A 199 23.18 -19.41 -1.54
N ALA A 200 23.10 -18.34 -0.73
CA ALA A 200 22.36 -17.14 -1.12
C ALA A 200 23.19 -16.35 -2.14
N HIS A 201 23.12 -16.72 -3.41
CA HIS A 201 23.70 -15.91 -4.47
C HIS A 201 22.85 -14.67 -4.65
N ASP A 202 23.36 -13.52 -4.20
CA ASP A 202 22.88 -12.25 -4.70
C ASP A 202 23.07 -12.25 -6.21
N SER A 203 21.96 -12.34 -6.92
CA SER A 203 21.95 -12.25 -8.37
C SER A 203 21.67 -10.81 -8.73
N PHE A 204 22.71 -9.98 -8.64
CA PHE A 204 22.63 -8.58 -9.01
C PHE A 204 22.79 -8.41 -10.51
N GLY A 205 21.92 -7.62 -11.13
CA GLY A 205 22.04 -7.27 -12.54
C GLY A 205 21.78 -8.45 -13.45
N ILE A 206 20.78 -9.28 -13.13
CA ILE A 206 20.32 -10.27 -14.08
C ILE A 206 19.57 -9.54 -15.19
N GLU A 207 20.10 -9.61 -16.40
CA GLU A 207 19.39 -9.16 -17.59
C GLU A 207 18.22 -10.08 -17.90
N GLN A 208 17.04 -9.50 -17.99
CA GLN A 208 15.83 -10.21 -18.41
C GLN A 208 15.14 -9.46 -19.55
N PRO A 209 14.62 -10.17 -20.56
CA PRO A 209 13.80 -9.56 -21.59
C PRO A 209 12.48 -9.09 -20.98
N TRP A 210 12.11 -7.85 -21.26
CA TRP A 210 10.88 -7.20 -20.84
C TRP A 210 10.06 -6.83 -22.08
N LYS A 211 9.08 -7.67 -22.43
CA LYS A 211 8.22 -7.43 -23.59
C LYS A 211 7.21 -6.32 -23.25
N VAL A 212 7.35 -5.15 -23.85
CA VAL A 212 6.45 -4.00 -23.62
C VAL A 212 5.18 -4.20 -24.43
N ASN A 213 5.33 -4.55 -25.70
CA ASN A 213 4.25 -4.84 -26.64
C ASN A 213 4.77 -5.80 -27.73
N ASP A 214 4.03 -6.01 -28.82
CA ASP A 214 4.43 -6.99 -29.83
C ASP A 214 5.67 -6.55 -30.63
N ASN A 215 5.93 -5.26 -30.68
CA ASN A 215 7.00 -4.66 -31.48
C ASN A 215 8.23 -4.27 -30.64
N VAL A 216 8.09 -4.14 -29.32
CA VAL A 216 9.12 -3.61 -28.43
C VAL A 216 9.39 -4.57 -27.28
N THR A 217 10.63 -5.07 -27.21
CA THR A 217 11.18 -5.75 -26.04
C THR A 217 12.44 -5.01 -25.61
N VAL A 218 12.53 -4.69 -24.33
CA VAL A 218 13.70 -4.01 -23.74
C VAL A 218 14.39 -4.95 -22.76
N THR A 219 15.66 -4.72 -22.48
CA THR A 219 16.38 -5.45 -21.43
C THR A 219 16.18 -4.73 -20.10
N GLN A 220 15.71 -5.45 -19.08
CA GLN A 220 15.61 -4.95 -17.71
C GLN A 220 16.67 -5.61 -16.84
N GLN A 221 17.32 -4.81 -15.99
CA GLN A 221 18.24 -5.29 -14.97
C GLN A 221 17.45 -5.59 -13.70
N THR A 222 17.52 -6.82 -13.20
CA THR A 222 16.81 -7.22 -11.99
C THR A 222 17.77 -7.69 -10.92
N HIS A 223 17.45 -7.36 -9.67
CA HIS A 223 18.19 -7.74 -8.47
C HIS A 223 17.29 -8.57 -7.56
N PHE A 224 17.83 -9.61 -6.93
CA PHE A 224 17.06 -10.56 -6.13
C PHE A 224 17.65 -10.75 -4.73
N VAL A 225 16.77 -10.89 -3.74
CA VAL A 225 17.09 -11.49 -2.45
C VAL A 225 16.61 -12.94 -2.46
N SER A 226 17.56 -13.86 -2.33
CA SER A 226 17.34 -15.31 -2.52
C SER A 226 17.55 -16.11 -1.24
N THR A 227 17.38 -15.48 -0.07
CA THR A 227 17.55 -16.16 1.22
C THR A 227 16.44 -17.23 1.43
N PRO A 228 16.67 -18.28 2.25
CA PRO A 228 15.84 -19.48 2.24
C PRO A 228 14.34 -19.26 2.52
N ARG A 229 13.99 -18.47 3.54
CA ARG A 229 12.58 -18.17 3.84
C ARG A 229 11.99 -17.20 2.85
N VAL A 230 12.75 -16.21 2.37
CA VAL A 230 12.29 -15.27 1.33
C VAL A 230 11.96 -16.04 0.04
N LEU A 231 12.86 -16.91 -0.41
CA LEU A 231 12.68 -17.74 -1.59
C LEU A 231 11.47 -18.68 -1.45
N LYS A 232 11.33 -19.32 -0.29
CA LYS A 232 10.17 -20.15 0.03
C LYS A 232 8.89 -19.33 -0.06
N PHE A 233 8.85 -18.18 0.61
CA PHE A 233 7.68 -17.31 0.64
C PHE A 233 7.27 -16.90 -0.78
N VAL A 234 8.17 -16.38 -1.62
CA VAL A 234 7.76 -15.89 -2.95
C VAL A 234 7.28 -17.01 -3.87
N ARG A 235 7.87 -18.21 -3.77
CA ARG A 235 7.43 -19.38 -4.55
C ARG A 235 6.02 -19.81 -4.16
N GLU A 236 5.73 -19.85 -2.87
CA GLU A 236 4.40 -20.18 -2.33
C GLU A 236 3.39 -19.06 -2.63
N HIS A 237 3.77 -17.80 -2.37
CA HIS A 237 2.93 -16.62 -2.53
C HIS A 237 2.44 -16.47 -3.97
N PHE A 238 3.34 -16.56 -4.96
CA PHE A 238 2.97 -16.45 -6.37
C PHE A 238 2.50 -17.78 -6.99
N ASN A 239 2.59 -18.91 -6.27
CA ASN A 239 2.45 -20.26 -6.83
C ASN A 239 3.37 -20.49 -8.05
N CYS A 240 4.66 -20.19 -7.87
CA CYS A 240 5.66 -20.28 -8.93
C CYS A 240 6.99 -20.86 -8.40
N PRO A 241 7.25 -22.17 -8.56
CA PRO A 241 8.42 -22.83 -8.00
C PRO A 241 9.75 -22.38 -8.63
N ASP A 242 9.73 -21.86 -9.85
CA ASP A 242 10.93 -21.49 -10.61
C ASP A 242 11.50 -20.11 -10.23
N LEU A 243 10.86 -19.39 -9.29
CA LEU A 243 11.37 -18.10 -8.84
C LEU A 243 12.76 -18.23 -8.23
N LYS A 244 13.62 -17.25 -8.56
CA LYS A 244 15.00 -17.17 -8.10
C LYS A 244 15.15 -16.46 -6.74
N GLY A 245 14.19 -15.59 -6.40
CA GLY A 245 14.19 -14.81 -5.17
C GLY A 245 13.12 -13.70 -5.23
N ALA A 246 13.05 -12.87 -4.19
CA ALA A 246 12.23 -11.67 -4.20
C ALA A 246 12.95 -10.54 -4.93
N GLN A 247 12.29 -9.88 -5.89
CA GLN A 247 12.89 -8.78 -6.63
C GLN A 247 13.01 -7.52 -5.77
N LEU A 248 14.13 -6.82 -5.92
CA LEU A 248 14.32 -5.47 -5.41
C LEU A 248 13.92 -4.43 -6.46
N GLU A 249 13.59 -3.23 -5.99
CA GLU A 249 13.21 -2.12 -6.85
C GLU A 249 14.37 -1.63 -7.72
N ASP A 250 14.06 -1.28 -8.97
CA ASP A 250 15.00 -0.81 -10.00
C ASP A 250 14.63 0.57 -10.56
N ASN A 251 13.59 1.22 -10.01
CA ASN A 251 13.13 2.57 -10.35
C ASN A 251 13.12 3.52 -9.13
N GLY A 252 12.81 4.81 -9.31
CA GLY A 252 12.63 5.77 -8.22
C GLY A 252 13.89 6.40 -7.64
N GLY A 253 15.04 6.23 -8.32
CA GLY A 253 16.31 6.89 -7.99
C GLY A 253 17.15 6.23 -6.88
N PRO A 254 18.31 6.82 -6.50
CA PRO A 254 19.30 6.18 -5.64
C PRO A 254 18.82 5.82 -4.23
N GLY A 255 17.85 6.56 -3.68
CA GLY A 255 17.26 6.26 -2.37
C GLY A 255 16.25 5.10 -2.40
N THR A 256 15.81 4.69 -3.59
CA THR A 256 14.75 3.70 -3.77
C THR A 256 15.30 2.39 -4.32
N VAL A 257 16.12 2.49 -5.37
CA VAL A 257 16.70 1.37 -6.11
C VAL A 257 17.53 0.47 -5.18
N ARG A 258 17.26 -0.84 -5.19
CA ARG A 258 17.89 -1.88 -4.35
C ARG A 258 17.62 -1.76 -2.84
N SER A 259 17.04 -0.67 -2.37
CA SER A 259 16.69 -0.46 -0.97
C SER A 259 15.25 -0.86 -0.65
N HIS A 260 14.47 -1.34 -1.61
CA HIS A 260 13.06 -1.70 -1.42
C HIS A 260 12.70 -2.96 -2.17
N TRP A 261 11.62 -3.62 -1.74
CA TRP A 261 10.97 -4.64 -2.54
C TRP A 261 10.36 -4.03 -3.80
N LYS A 262 10.37 -4.81 -4.89
CA LYS A 262 9.79 -4.41 -6.17
C LYS A 262 8.30 -4.10 -6.04
N LYS A 263 7.90 -2.83 -6.12
CA LYS A 263 6.51 -2.43 -5.86
C LYS A 263 5.53 -3.08 -6.83
N ARG A 264 5.94 -3.27 -8.08
CA ARG A 264 5.18 -4.02 -9.10
C ARG A 264 4.72 -5.40 -8.64
N LEU A 265 5.53 -6.12 -7.87
CA LEU A 265 5.22 -7.48 -7.44
C LEU A 265 4.57 -7.55 -6.06
N PHE A 266 4.87 -6.58 -5.19
CA PHE A 266 4.51 -6.64 -3.78
C PHE A 266 3.54 -5.53 -3.33
N GLY A 267 3.17 -4.61 -4.22
CA GLY A 267 2.05 -3.68 -4.04
C GLY A 267 2.11 -2.85 -2.76
N ASN A 268 1.33 -3.28 -1.76
CA ASN A 268 1.14 -2.65 -0.46
C ASN A 268 2.04 -3.20 0.67
N GLU A 269 3.07 -3.98 0.34
CA GLU A 269 4.08 -4.39 1.31
C GLU A 269 4.83 -3.17 1.88
N ILE A 270 5.07 -3.19 3.19
CA ILE A 270 5.64 -2.06 3.93
C ILE A 270 6.99 -1.60 3.41
N MET A 271 7.85 -2.48 2.91
CA MET A 271 9.18 -2.15 2.37
C MET A 271 9.18 -1.91 0.85
N THR A 272 8.05 -1.49 0.27
CA THR A 272 8.03 -0.92 -1.08
C THR A 272 8.40 0.56 -1.06
N GLY A 273 9.04 1.07 -2.11
CA GLY A 273 9.64 2.41 -2.16
C GLY A 273 8.67 3.61 -2.15
N LYS A 274 7.37 3.34 -2.16
CA LYS A 274 6.33 4.36 -2.01
C LYS A 274 5.20 3.73 -1.21
N LEU A 275 4.83 4.34 -0.10
CA LEU A 275 3.76 3.82 0.75
C LEU A 275 2.40 3.87 0.03
N SER A 276 1.65 2.79 0.17
CA SER A 276 0.22 2.70 -0.20
C SER A 276 -0.65 3.19 0.99
N ASN A 277 -1.96 3.42 0.82
CA ASN A 277 -2.76 3.87 1.97
C ASN A 277 -3.02 2.71 2.94
N GLU A 278 -3.30 1.51 2.43
CA GLU A 278 -3.16 0.28 3.20
C GLU A 278 -1.71 -0.20 3.14
N ILE A 279 -1.09 -0.42 4.30
CA ILE A 279 0.29 -0.88 4.41
C ILE A 279 0.30 -2.17 5.21
N VAL A 280 1.05 -3.16 4.71
CA VAL A 280 1.17 -4.47 5.36
C VAL A 280 2.63 -4.78 5.62
N LEU A 281 3.01 -4.88 6.91
CA LEU A 281 4.18 -5.69 7.27
C LEU A 281 3.79 -7.14 6.99
N SER A 282 4.44 -7.76 6.00
CA SER A 282 4.04 -9.06 5.48
C SER A 282 4.98 -10.19 5.91
N PRO A 283 4.60 -11.46 5.65
CA PRO A 283 5.52 -12.59 5.78
C PRO A 283 6.78 -12.47 4.93
N LEU A 284 6.81 -11.67 3.85
CA LEU A 284 8.02 -11.44 3.04
C LEU A 284 9.12 -10.75 3.84
N THR A 285 8.83 -9.55 4.36
CA THR A 285 9.79 -8.81 5.18
C THR A 285 10.10 -9.56 6.47
N SER A 286 9.11 -10.21 7.07
CA SER A 286 9.30 -11.06 8.25
C SER A 286 10.26 -12.23 7.97
N ALA A 287 10.12 -12.90 6.82
CA ALA A 287 11.02 -13.97 6.39
C ALA A 287 12.46 -13.47 6.23
N PHE A 288 12.66 -12.29 5.64
CA PHE A 288 13.98 -11.69 5.52
C PHE A 288 14.59 -11.33 6.88
N MET A 289 13.77 -10.80 7.80
CA MET A 289 14.18 -10.55 9.19
C MET A 289 14.61 -11.83 9.90
N GLU A 290 13.92 -12.95 9.70
CA GLU A 290 14.31 -14.22 10.31
C GLU A 290 15.53 -14.87 9.64
N ASP A 291 15.67 -14.75 8.33
CA ASP A 291 16.84 -15.24 7.60
C ASP A 291 18.13 -14.52 8.02
N SER A 292 18.04 -13.29 8.55
CA SER A 292 19.20 -12.62 9.17
C SER A 292 19.77 -13.36 10.38
N GLY A 293 18.98 -14.23 11.02
CA GLY A 293 19.31 -14.86 12.30
C GLY A 293 19.31 -13.90 13.50
N TRP A 294 19.06 -12.61 13.27
CA TRP A 294 19.05 -11.58 14.33
C TRP A 294 17.71 -11.48 15.04
N TYR A 295 16.62 -11.70 14.33
CA TYR A 295 15.26 -11.48 14.79
C TYR A 295 14.39 -12.72 14.60
N MET A 296 13.34 -12.80 15.41
CA MET A 296 12.24 -13.75 15.26
C MET A 296 10.94 -12.95 15.28
N VAL A 297 10.02 -13.26 14.36
CA VAL A 297 8.82 -12.45 14.17
C VAL A 297 7.58 -13.18 14.67
N ASN A 298 6.72 -12.47 15.40
CA ASN A 298 5.41 -12.97 15.78
C ASN A 298 4.41 -12.75 14.63
N TYR A 299 4.20 -13.79 13.83
CA TYR A 299 3.32 -13.76 12.66
C TYR A 299 1.85 -13.45 12.98
N SER A 300 1.39 -13.58 14.24
CA SER A 300 0.04 -13.16 14.64
C SER A 300 -0.18 -11.65 14.54
N ASN A 301 0.89 -10.85 14.50
CA ASN A 301 0.84 -9.39 14.36
C ASN A 301 1.17 -8.92 12.93
N VAL A 302 1.44 -9.85 12.01
CA VAL A 302 1.86 -9.59 10.63
C VAL A 302 0.66 -9.81 9.72
N GLY A 303 0.39 -8.88 8.80
CA GLY A 303 -0.72 -9.00 7.86
C GLY A 303 -0.38 -9.93 6.69
N GLN A 304 -1.36 -10.64 6.15
CA GLN A 304 -1.14 -11.40 4.91
C GLN A 304 -0.98 -10.44 3.73
N LEU A 305 0.00 -10.71 2.87
CA LEU A 305 0.09 -10.01 1.59
C LEU A 305 -0.89 -10.69 0.63
N GLU A 306 -1.95 -9.99 0.22
CA GLU A 306 -2.90 -10.52 -0.77
C GLU A 306 -2.53 -10.10 -2.20
N TYR A 307 -1.79 -9.00 -2.34
CA TYR A 307 -1.35 -8.50 -3.64
C TYR A 307 -0.49 -9.54 -4.38
N GLY A 308 -0.94 -9.93 -5.58
CA GLY A 308 -0.25 -10.92 -6.43
C GLY A 308 -0.30 -12.37 -5.93
N LYS A 309 -1.03 -12.67 -4.84
CA LYS A 309 -1.13 -14.02 -4.30
C LYS A 309 -1.77 -14.98 -5.32
N GLY A 310 -1.07 -16.06 -5.66
CA GLY A 310 -1.50 -17.06 -6.64
C GLY A 310 -1.48 -16.58 -8.09
N ALA A 311 -0.88 -15.42 -8.40
CA ALA A 311 -0.91 -14.84 -9.75
C ALA A 311 -0.04 -15.60 -10.79
N GLY A 312 0.76 -16.58 -10.36
CA GLY A 312 1.52 -17.47 -11.22
C GLY A 312 2.84 -16.89 -11.72
N CYS A 313 3.58 -17.71 -12.47
CA CYS A 313 4.92 -17.37 -12.95
C CYS A 313 4.95 -16.22 -13.96
N ILE A 314 3.92 -16.06 -14.79
CA ILE A 314 3.86 -14.96 -15.77
C ILE A 314 3.84 -13.62 -15.03
N PHE A 315 2.99 -13.46 -14.02
CA PHE A 315 2.95 -12.25 -13.19
C PHE A 315 4.31 -11.94 -12.55
N ALA A 316 4.92 -12.96 -11.95
CA ALA A 316 6.10 -12.82 -11.12
C ALA A 316 7.41 -12.65 -11.92
N GLN A 317 7.49 -13.20 -13.13
CA GLN A 317 8.72 -13.22 -13.93
C GLN A 317 8.67 -12.37 -15.20
N LYS A 318 7.49 -12.10 -15.75
CA LYS A 318 7.32 -11.45 -17.05
C LYS A 318 6.81 -10.02 -16.89
N SER A 319 6.72 -9.32 -18.02
CA SER A 319 6.17 -7.97 -18.04
C SER A 319 4.68 -7.95 -17.68
N CYS A 320 4.17 -6.79 -17.23
CA CYS A 320 2.74 -6.63 -17.04
C CYS A 320 1.96 -6.77 -18.35
N SER A 321 2.55 -6.42 -19.49
CA SER A 321 1.94 -6.64 -20.80
C SER A 321 1.78 -8.13 -21.10
N GLU A 322 2.81 -8.94 -20.86
CA GLU A 322 2.72 -10.40 -21.01
C GLU A 322 1.66 -11.00 -20.07
N TYR A 323 1.60 -10.55 -18.83
CA TYR A 323 0.59 -11.01 -17.88
C TYR A 323 -0.83 -10.61 -18.30
N VAL A 324 -1.06 -9.33 -18.63
CA VAL A 324 -2.37 -8.82 -19.07
C VAL A 324 -2.84 -9.55 -20.34
N ASN A 325 -1.93 -9.83 -21.28
CA ASN A 325 -2.26 -10.59 -22.50
C ASN A 325 -2.41 -12.10 -22.27
N SER A 326 -1.99 -12.63 -21.12
CA SER A 326 -2.15 -14.05 -20.76
C SER A 326 -3.53 -14.39 -20.17
N VAL A 327 -4.27 -13.36 -19.77
CA VAL A 327 -5.65 -13.49 -19.28
C VAL A 327 -6.63 -13.00 -20.34
N LYS A 328 -7.93 -13.32 -20.17
CA LYS A 328 -8.97 -12.78 -21.06
C LYS A 328 -9.04 -11.26 -20.91
N ASP A 329 -9.23 -10.56 -22.03
CA ASP A 329 -9.44 -9.11 -22.04
C ASP A 329 -10.90 -8.79 -21.67
N GLU A 330 -11.24 -9.09 -20.43
CA GLU A 330 -12.53 -8.78 -19.79
C GLU A 330 -12.26 -7.84 -18.61
N PRO A 331 -13.17 -6.92 -18.27
CA PRO A 331 -12.95 -5.99 -17.16
C PRO A 331 -12.55 -6.71 -15.86
N LEU A 332 -11.56 -6.17 -15.14
CA LEU A 332 -10.98 -6.71 -13.90
C LEU A 332 -10.25 -8.07 -14.01
N ALA A 333 -10.28 -8.75 -15.16
CA ALA A 333 -9.68 -10.08 -15.30
C ALA A 333 -8.15 -10.11 -15.07
N ALA A 334 -7.46 -8.98 -15.28
CA ALA A 334 -6.02 -8.84 -15.10
C ALA A 334 -5.60 -8.30 -13.73
N TYR A 335 -6.49 -8.29 -12.72
CA TYR A 335 -6.15 -7.84 -11.37
C TYR A 335 -4.84 -8.51 -10.89
N PRO A 336 -3.90 -7.74 -10.30
CA PRO A 336 -4.00 -6.34 -9.86
C PRO A 336 -3.70 -5.27 -10.93
N TYR A 337 -3.37 -5.65 -12.16
CA TYR A 337 -3.25 -4.69 -13.27
C TYR A 337 -4.62 -4.36 -13.86
N CYS A 338 -4.67 -3.24 -14.58
CA CYS A 338 -5.81 -2.95 -15.45
C CYS A 338 -5.47 -3.36 -16.88
N ASN A 339 -6.45 -3.88 -17.60
CA ASN A 339 -6.30 -4.28 -18.99
C ASN A 339 -6.92 -3.26 -19.97
N TRP A 340 -6.96 -3.62 -21.25
CA TRP A 340 -7.49 -2.76 -22.28
C TRP A 340 -9.02 -2.65 -22.17
N ALA A 341 -9.72 -3.74 -21.84
CA ALA A 341 -11.16 -3.72 -21.57
C ALA A 341 -11.54 -2.75 -20.43
N ASP A 342 -10.73 -2.64 -19.38
CA ASP A 342 -10.92 -1.65 -18.32
C ASP A 342 -10.79 -0.21 -18.84
N PHE A 343 -9.82 0.05 -19.72
CA PHE A 343 -9.65 1.36 -20.35
C PHE A 343 -10.83 1.71 -21.25
N VAL A 344 -11.27 0.79 -22.11
CA VAL A 344 -12.43 0.97 -23.00
C VAL A 344 -13.70 1.20 -22.19
N THR A 345 -13.89 0.47 -21.08
CA THR A 345 -15.00 0.68 -20.16
C THR A 345 -15.00 2.12 -19.64
N ARG A 346 -13.85 2.63 -19.21
CA ARG A 346 -13.72 4.02 -18.74
C ARG A 346 -14.12 5.04 -19.81
N GLU A 347 -13.64 4.84 -21.04
CA GLU A 347 -13.91 5.74 -22.17
C GLU A 347 -15.38 5.71 -22.63
N ASN A 348 -16.01 4.52 -22.69
CA ASN A 348 -17.42 4.38 -23.06
C ASN A 348 -18.35 5.24 -22.18
N PHE A 349 -18.00 5.41 -20.90
CA PHE A 349 -18.77 6.23 -19.96
C PHE A 349 -18.27 7.69 -19.85
N GLY A 350 -17.28 8.10 -20.66
CA GLY A 350 -16.68 9.43 -20.59
C GLY A 350 -16.06 9.76 -19.23
N ALA A 351 -15.67 8.74 -18.47
CA ALA A 351 -15.20 8.89 -17.10
C ALA A 351 -13.71 9.25 -17.06
N THR A 352 -13.31 10.09 -16.10
CA THR A 352 -11.89 10.35 -15.84
C THR A 352 -11.24 9.25 -15.00
N LYS A 353 -12.03 8.55 -14.19
CA LYS A 353 -11.58 7.46 -13.34
C LYS A 353 -12.59 6.32 -13.32
N LEU A 354 -12.09 5.11 -13.53
CA LEU A 354 -12.84 3.87 -13.32
C LEU A 354 -12.50 3.30 -11.95
N ALA A 355 -13.52 3.06 -11.13
CA ALA A 355 -13.46 2.54 -9.78
C ALA A 355 -13.99 1.10 -9.74
N ARG A 356 -13.45 0.29 -8.82
CA ARG A 356 -13.92 -1.05 -8.51
C ARG A 356 -13.85 -1.28 -7.01
N CYS A 357 -14.71 -2.15 -6.50
CA CYS A 357 -14.63 -2.58 -5.13
C CYS A 357 -13.48 -3.55 -4.92
N THR A 358 -12.85 -3.42 -3.76
CA THR A 358 -11.98 -4.46 -3.21
C THR A 358 -12.80 -5.71 -2.90
N LYS A 359 -12.14 -6.88 -2.92
CA LYS A 359 -12.79 -8.18 -2.68
C LYS A 359 -13.50 -8.26 -1.32
N ASP A 360 -13.01 -7.55 -0.30
CA ASP A 360 -13.62 -7.53 1.03
C ASP A 360 -14.74 -6.49 1.18
N ARG A 361 -14.98 -5.69 0.13
CA ARG A 361 -15.93 -4.59 0.02
C ARG A 361 -15.76 -3.48 1.06
N THR A 362 -14.59 -3.34 1.67
CA THR A 362 -14.35 -2.28 2.66
C THR A 362 -14.07 -0.92 2.02
N ARG A 363 -13.67 -0.93 0.74
CA ARG A 363 -13.25 0.26 -0.01
C ARG A 363 -13.32 0.05 -1.51
N TYR A 364 -13.18 1.13 -2.27
CA TYR A 364 -12.95 1.08 -3.72
C TYR A 364 -11.50 1.45 -4.08
N ILE A 365 -11.10 1.07 -5.29
CA ILE A 365 -9.80 1.35 -5.92
C ILE A 365 -10.03 1.84 -7.34
N TYR A 366 -9.11 2.64 -7.85
CA TYR A 366 -9.15 3.20 -9.19
C TYR A 366 -8.05 2.63 -10.06
N CYS A 367 -8.35 2.43 -11.33
CA CYS A 367 -7.29 2.21 -12.28
C CYS A 367 -6.53 3.51 -12.56
N ASN A 368 -5.20 3.48 -12.47
CA ASN A 368 -4.34 4.65 -12.62
C ASN A 368 -3.91 4.95 -14.07
N PHE A 369 -4.83 4.81 -15.02
CA PHE A 369 -4.55 5.17 -16.40
C PHE A 369 -4.09 6.63 -16.51
N VAL A 370 -3.07 6.82 -17.32
CA VAL A 370 -2.56 8.12 -17.73
C VAL A 370 -2.51 8.13 -19.25
N VAL A 371 -3.13 9.14 -19.84
CA VAL A 371 -3.03 9.43 -21.27
C VAL A 371 -1.99 10.52 -21.44
N ASN A 372 -0.79 10.16 -21.90
CA ASN A 372 0.31 11.12 -22.07
C ASN A 372 0.97 10.97 -23.44
N LYS A 373 0.97 12.08 -24.20
CA LYS A 373 1.56 12.14 -25.54
C LYS A 373 3.10 12.03 -25.54
N THR A 374 3.77 12.33 -24.41
CA THR A 374 5.23 12.26 -24.29
C THR A 374 5.74 10.95 -23.71
N ILE A 375 4.90 9.92 -23.66
CA ILE A 375 5.29 8.62 -23.11
C ILE A 375 6.46 8.01 -23.90
N SER A 376 7.46 7.52 -23.18
CA SER A 376 8.55 6.76 -23.78
C SER A 376 8.05 5.42 -24.31
N ASP A 377 8.56 5.00 -25.47
CA ASP A 377 8.23 3.74 -26.13
C ASP A 377 8.35 2.52 -25.21
N LYS A 378 9.27 2.55 -24.24
CA LYS A 378 9.48 1.49 -23.24
C LYS A 378 8.31 1.28 -22.26
N TYR A 379 7.32 2.16 -22.26
CA TYR A 379 6.12 2.09 -21.39
C TYR A 379 4.80 2.06 -22.18
N GLY A 380 4.86 1.89 -23.51
CA GLY A 380 3.70 1.83 -24.40
C GLY A 380 3.02 0.46 -24.43
N TYR A 381 2.47 0.02 -23.29
CA TYR A 381 1.91 -1.32 -23.12
C TYR A 381 0.65 -1.60 -23.96
N PHE A 382 -0.15 -0.57 -24.24
CA PHE A 382 -1.36 -0.68 -25.08
C PHE A 382 -1.17 -0.10 -26.48
N ARG A 383 0.07 0.17 -26.91
CA ARG A 383 0.32 0.90 -28.15
C ARG A 383 -0.32 0.27 -29.38
N ASP A 384 -0.38 -1.05 -29.41
CA ASP A 384 -0.93 -1.82 -30.53
C ASP A 384 -2.45 -2.05 -30.41
N LYS A 385 -3.12 -1.46 -29.40
CA LYS A 385 -4.56 -1.65 -29.14
C LYS A 385 -5.39 -0.48 -29.67
N THR A 386 -6.53 -0.81 -30.25
CA THR A 386 -7.59 0.12 -30.64
C THR A 386 -8.95 -0.48 -30.32
N ALA A 387 -9.96 0.37 -30.12
CA ALA A 387 -11.34 -0.08 -29.93
C ALA A 387 -12.31 0.98 -30.46
N MET A 388 -13.48 0.53 -30.93
CA MET A 388 -14.62 1.40 -31.22
C MET A 388 -15.52 1.45 -29.98
N LEU A 389 -15.76 2.65 -29.47
CA LEU A 389 -16.65 2.91 -28.36
C LEU A 389 -18.12 2.75 -28.78
N GLU A 390 -19.02 2.65 -27.81
CA GLU A 390 -20.47 2.53 -28.06
C GLU A 390 -21.06 3.73 -28.83
N ASN A 391 -20.45 4.90 -28.69
CA ASN A 391 -20.83 6.12 -29.42
C ASN A 391 -20.24 6.19 -30.87
N GLY A 392 -19.48 5.18 -31.29
CA GLY A 392 -18.82 5.10 -32.60
C GLY A 392 -17.44 5.76 -32.69
N GLU A 393 -16.95 6.40 -31.63
CA GLU A 393 -15.60 6.96 -31.58
C GLU A 393 -14.54 5.85 -31.52
N ILE A 394 -13.40 6.06 -32.19
CA ILE A 394 -12.28 5.12 -32.14
C ILE A 394 -11.26 5.65 -31.13
N VAL A 395 -10.96 4.84 -30.11
CA VAL A 395 -9.90 5.11 -29.13
C VAL A 395 -8.66 4.29 -29.44
N SER A 396 -7.50 4.87 -29.12
CA SER A 396 -6.19 4.28 -29.37
C SER A 396 -5.37 4.22 -28.08
N GLY A 397 -4.71 3.09 -27.86
CA GLY A 397 -3.85 2.86 -26.71
C GLY A 397 -2.43 3.44 -26.83
N VAL A 398 -2.10 4.11 -27.95
CA VAL A 398 -0.76 4.65 -28.25
C VAL A 398 -0.18 5.53 -27.13
N HIS A 399 -1.04 6.27 -26.42
CA HIS A 399 -0.66 7.18 -25.35
C HIS A 399 -1.09 6.73 -23.96
N VAL A 400 -1.56 5.49 -23.82
CA VAL A 400 -2.15 4.99 -22.57
C VAL A 400 -1.13 4.19 -21.77
N THR A 401 -0.97 4.52 -20.49
CA THR A 401 -0.05 3.85 -19.57
C THR A 401 -0.49 3.99 -18.11
N GLY A 402 0.29 3.45 -17.17
CA GLY A 402 0.12 3.66 -15.74
C GLY A 402 0.88 4.89 -15.21
N GLY A 403 0.32 5.54 -14.20
CA GLY A 403 0.87 6.78 -13.65
C GLY A 403 2.05 6.66 -12.68
N GLU A 404 2.49 5.45 -12.34
CA GLU A 404 3.51 5.25 -11.29
C GLU A 404 4.75 4.50 -11.78
N GLU A 405 5.92 5.13 -11.58
CA GLU A 405 7.21 4.63 -12.03
C GLU A 405 7.63 3.32 -11.35
N LEU A 406 7.36 3.15 -10.04
CA LEU A 406 7.71 1.93 -9.29
C LEU A 406 6.90 0.69 -9.72
N PHE A 407 5.78 0.91 -10.41
CA PHE A 407 5.04 -0.13 -11.13
C PHE A 407 5.54 -0.33 -12.56
N ASN A 408 6.69 0.24 -12.95
CA ASN A 408 7.17 0.31 -14.33
C ASN A 408 6.15 0.96 -15.28
N HIS A 409 5.35 1.91 -14.78
CA HIS A 409 4.21 2.47 -15.52
C HIS A 409 3.18 1.43 -15.98
N CYS A 410 3.12 0.26 -15.36
CA CYS A 410 2.01 -0.67 -15.56
C CYS A 410 0.74 -0.05 -14.98
N PRO A 411 -0.37 0.00 -15.72
CA PRO A 411 -1.67 0.37 -15.18
C PRO A 411 -2.08 -0.61 -14.10
N VAL A 412 -2.37 -0.11 -12.90
CA VAL A 412 -2.73 -0.90 -11.73
C VAL A 412 -3.95 -0.33 -11.04
N TRP A 413 -4.73 -1.24 -10.47
CA TRP A 413 -5.79 -0.89 -9.54
C TRP A 413 -5.16 -0.45 -8.22
N GLN A 414 -5.33 0.83 -7.88
CA GLN A 414 -4.75 1.42 -6.67
C GLN A 414 -5.74 2.33 -5.95
N GLU A 415 -5.50 2.55 -4.67
CA GLU A 415 -6.28 3.50 -3.88
C GLU A 415 -6.03 4.94 -4.34
N LEU A 416 -6.96 5.83 -3.99
CA LEU A 416 -6.82 7.25 -4.29
C LEU A 416 -5.67 7.82 -3.45
N HIS A 417 -4.56 8.20 -4.10
CA HIS A 417 -3.46 8.90 -3.43
C HIS A 417 -3.96 10.25 -2.93
N TRP A 418 -3.75 10.54 -1.65
CA TRP A 418 -4.20 11.76 -0.99
C TRP A 418 -3.81 13.01 -1.77
N LYS A 419 -4.77 13.87 -2.11
CA LYS A 419 -4.50 15.23 -2.59
C LYS A 419 -5.37 16.22 -1.84
N TRP A 420 -4.74 17.08 -1.04
CA TRP A 420 -5.37 18.26 -0.46
C TRP A 420 -5.64 19.27 -1.56
N TRP A 421 -6.86 19.28 -2.07
CA TRP A 421 -7.38 20.47 -2.72
C TRP A 421 -8.48 21.03 -1.83
N GLN A 422 -8.30 22.28 -1.41
CA GLN A 422 -9.35 23.12 -0.82
C GLN A 422 -10.08 22.52 0.40
N ASN A 423 -9.35 22.00 1.40
CA ASN A 423 -9.93 21.51 2.66
C ASN A 423 -10.94 20.34 2.54
N HIS A 424 -11.01 19.64 1.41
CA HIS A 424 -11.85 18.44 1.26
C HIS A 424 -10.99 17.18 1.40
N PHE A 425 -11.33 16.34 2.38
CA PHE A 425 -10.68 15.05 2.62
C PHE A 425 -11.49 13.94 1.96
N GLU A 426 -10.91 13.31 0.94
CA GLU A 426 -11.52 12.20 0.22
C GLU A 426 -10.60 10.97 0.33
N ASP A 427 -11.09 9.90 0.96
CA ASP A 427 -10.48 8.57 0.90
C ASP A 427 -11.44 7.59 0.23
N SER A 428 -10.93 6.41 -0.13
CA SER A 428 -11.77 5.36 -0.73
C SER A 428 -12.34 4.37 0.27
N ILE A 429 -12.09 4.54 1.58
CA ILE A 429 -12.46 3.60 2.64
C ILE A 429 -13.88 3.92 3.11
N CYS A 430 -14.78 2.96 2.97
CA CYS A 430 -16.19 3.21 3.22
C CYS A 430 -16.51 3.43 4.71
N HIS A 431 -15.77 2.77 5.59
CA HIS A 431 -16.00 2.81 7.04
C HIS A 431 -15.55 4.09 7.72
N HIS A 432 -14.65 4.86 7.10
CA HIS A 432 -14.23 6.14 7.62
C HIS A 432 -15.38 7.14 7.51
N SER A 433 -15.58 7.95 8.53
CA SER A 433 -16.58 9.03 8.53
C SER A 433 -16.11 10.25 7.72
N VAL A 434 -14.97 10.17 7.05
CA VAL A 434 -14.36 11.25 6.29
C VAL A 434 -14.59 10.99 4.80
N GLY A 435 -15.13 11.97 4.10
CA GLY A 435 -15.52 11.88 2.69
C GLY A 435 -16.35 13.09 2.30
N ASP A 436 -16.80 13.13 1.05
CA ASP A 436 -17.58 14.26 0.54
C ASP A 436 -19.02 14.24 1.09
N THR A 437 -19.20 14.86 2.25
CA THR A 437 -20.51 15.06 2.86
C THR A 437 -21.27 16.22 2.24
N ASN A 438 -20.65 16.99 1.33
CA ASN A 438 -21.31 18.08 0.64
C ASN A 438 -22.31 17.50 -0.39
N PRO A 439 -23.61 17.76 -0.24
CA PRO A 439 -24.63 17.22 -1.15
C PRO A 439 -24.41 17.62 -2.62
N ASN A 440 -23.77 18.77 -2.88
CA ASN A 440 -23.51 19.26 -4.23
C ASN A 440 -22.34 18.54 -4.92
N LEU A 441 -21.51 17.82 -4.17
CA LEU A 441 -20.32 17.12 -4.67
C LEU A 441 -20.45 15.59 -4.57
N ASN A 442 -21.43 15.09 -3.81
CA ASN A 442 -21.74 13.66 -3.70
C ASN A 442 -22.63 13.17 -4.86
N PHE A 443 -22.07 13.17 -6.08
CA PHE A 443 -22.75 12.73 -7.31
C PHE A 443 -23.29 11.30 -7.18
N GLY A 444 -22.47 10.38 -6.65
CA GLY A 444 -22.80 8.97 -6.44
C GLY A 444 -23.79 8.67 -5.30
N ALA A 445 -24.27 9.68 -4.58
CA ALA A 445 -25.09 9.51 -3.37
C ALA A 445 -24.48 8.53 -2.36
N GLU A 446 -23.16 8.59 -2.19
CA GLU A 446 -22.39 7.75 -1.28
C GLU A 446 -22.74 8.02 0.19
N SER A 447 -22.76 6.96 1.00
CA SER A 447 -22.82 7.02 2.45
C SER A 447 -21.51 6.50 3.07
N ARG A 448 -21.07 7.13 4.17
CA ARG A 448 -19.84 6.79 4.90
C ARG A 448 -20.12 6.45 6.37
N GLY A 449 -19.28 5.61 6.98
CA GLY A 449 -19.36 5.21 8.40
C GLY A 449 -19.38 3.69 8.66
N PRO A 450 -19.54 3.24 9.92
CA PRO A 450 -19.27 1.84 10.32
C PRO A 450 -20.14 0.76 9.64
N ASN A 451 -21.30 1.09 9.09
CA ASN A 451 -22.21 0.15 8.41
C ASN A 451 -22.33 0.43 6.90
N THR A 452 -21.20 0.68 6.25
CA THR A 452 -21.13 0.92 4.81
C THR A 452 -20.24 -0.10 4.15
N ILE A 453 -20.54 -0.42 2.90
CA ILE A 453 -19.73 -1.28 2.06
C ILE A 453 -19.54 -0.60 0.71
N CYS A 454 -18.49 -1.01 0.01
CA CYS A 454 -18.32 -0.70 -1.39
C CYS A 454 -19.34 -1.48 -2.22
N VAL A 455 -20.04 -0.80 -3.12
CA VAL A 455 -20.97 -1.41 -4.08
C VAL A 455 -20.60 -0.96 -5.49
N GLU A 456 -20.58 -1.92 -6.40
CA GLU A 456 -20.32 -1.68 -7.83
C GLU A 456 -21.47 -0.89 -8.46
N GLN A 457 -21.13 -0.06 -9.43
CA GLN A 457 -22.06 0.76 -10.20
C GLN A 457 -22.00 0.30 -11.66
N ILE A 458 -23.15 0.21 -12.33
CA ILE A 458 -23.20 -0.18 -13.76
C ILE A 458 -23.18 1.03 -14.71
N SER A 459 -23.57 2.21 -14.22
CA SER A 459 -23.52 3.46 -14.99
C SER A 459 -22.99 4.61 -14.13
N ALA A 460 -22.35 5.60 -14.75
CA ALA A 460 -22.03 6.86 -14.10
C ALA A 460 -23.32 7.50 -13.55
N PHE A 461 -23.24 8.11 -12.37
CA PHE A 461 -24.36 8.86 -11.82
C PHE A 461 -24.57 10.13 -12.64
N ALA A 462 -25.81 10.38 -13.06
CA ALA A 462 -26.19 11.58 -13.79
C ALA A 462 -26.90 12.57 -12.86
N ILE A 463 -26.57 13.85 -12.96
CA ILE A 463 -27.32 14.96 -12.37
C ILE A 463 -28.12 15.65 -13.47
N LEU A 464 -29.44 15.66 -13.32
CA LEU A 464 -30.37 16.44 -14.12
C LEU A 464 -30.70 17.73 -13.37
N ARG A 465 -30.40 18.89 -13.96
CA ARG A 465 -30.67 20.20 -13.37
C ARG A 465 -31.77 20.92 -14.16
N SER A 466 -32.78 21.41 -13.46
CA SER A 466 -33.76 22.33 -14.03
C SER A 466 -33.18 23.74 -14.11
N MET A 467 -33.28 24.39 -15.27
CA MET A 467 -32.78 25.76 -15.48
C MET A 467 -33.77 26.86 -15.04
N GLY A 468 -34.81 26.53 -14.27
CA GLY A 468 -35.80 27.49 -13.78
C GLY A 468 -36.90 27.84 -14.80
N PHE A 469 -37.79 28.77 -14.45
CA PHE A 469 -38.98 29.16 -15.21
C PHE A 469 -38.63 29.92 -16.49
N SER A 470 -38.16 29.21 -17.51
CA SER A 470 -38.18 29.66 -18.90
C SER A 470 -39.41 29.07 -19.59
N ILE A 471 -39.93 29.78 -20.60
CA ILE A 471 -41.06 29.36 -21.45
C ILE A 471 -40.75 27.99 -22.12
N PHE A 472 -39.47 27.64 -22.22
CA PHE A 472 -38.99 26.31 -22.55
C PHE A 472 -38.33 25.70 -21.31
N SER A 473 -38.89 24.61 -20.79
CA SER A 473 -38.26 23.84 -19.70
C SER A 473 -36.96 23.22 -20.20
N PHE A 474 -35.84 23.92 -20.01
CA PHE A 474 -34.52 23.42 -20.39
C PHE A 474 -33.91 22.64 -19.22
N SER A 475 -33.49 21.41 -19.49
CA SER A 475 -32.77 20.58 -18.53
C SER A 475 -31.33 20.39 -18.99
N THR A 476 -30.38 20.51 -18.07
CA THR A 476 -28.98 20.15 -18.32
C THR A 476 -28.65 18.85 -17.61
N THR A 477 -27.86 18.00 -18.27
CA THR A 477 -27.38 16.74 -17.71
C THR A 477 -25.88 16.84 -17.51
N ALA A 478 -25.40 16.50 -16.32
CA ALA A 478 -23.99 16.30 -16.03
C ALA A 478 -23.77 14.87 -15.52
N TYR A 479 -22.62 14.27 -15.80
CA TYR A 479 -22.28 12.93 -15.32
C TYR A 479 -21.15 12.99 -14.31
N ASP A 480 -21.15 12.05 -13.37
CA ASP A 480 -20.01 11.83 -12.50
C ASP A 480 -18.79 11.45 -13.34
N THR A 481 -17.68 12.11 -13.05
CA THR A 481 -16.41 11.86 -13.71
C THR A 481 -15.65 10.71 -13.07
N LYS A 482 -16.12 10.23 -11.90
CA LYS A 482 -15.67 9.02 -11.19
C LYS A 482 -16.81 8.01 -11.24
N PHE A 483 -16.53 6.82 -11.74
CA PHE A 483 -17.58 5.81 -11.94
C PHE A 483 -17.06 4.41 -11.65
N GLY A 484 -17.94 3.53 -11.18
CA GLY A 484 -17.78 2.07 -11.24
C GLY A 484 -17.96 1.43 -9.87
N ALA A 485 -17.75 2.18 -8.80
CA ALA A 485 -18.00 1.76 -7.44
C ALA A 485 -18.15 2.98 -6.51
N GLY A 486 -18.87 2.80 -5.40
CA GLY A 486 -19.03 3.81 -4.36
C GLY A 486 -19.41 3.19 -3.02
N CYS A 487 -19.40 3.99 -1.95
CA CYS A 487 -19.73 3.52 -0.61
C CYS A 487 -21.22 3.71 -0.29
N TYR A 488 -21.89 2.66 0.21
CA TYR A 488 -23.32 2.69 0.52
C TYR A 488 -23.61 2.02 1.85
N ARG A 489 -24.59 2.52 2.60
CA ARG A 489 -25.03 1.87 3.83
C ARG A 489 -25.72 0.56 3.50
N TYR A 490 -25.53 -0.44 4.34
CA TYR A 490 -26.24 -1.70 4.20
C TYR A 490 -26.86 -2.12 5.53
N LYS A 491 -27.89 -2.96 5.43
CA LYS A 491 -28.44 -3.71 6.55
C LYS A 491 -28.85 -5.11 6.08
N CYS A 492 -28.76 -6.05 6.99
CA CYS A 492 -29.23 -7.42 6.79
C CYS A 492 -30.52 -7.58 7.59
N TYR A 493 -31.63 -7.85 6.92
CA TYR A 493 -32.95 -7.92 7.55
C TYR A 493 -33.83 -8.96 6.89
N LYS A 494 -34.46 -9.84 7.69
CA LYS A 494 -35.34 -10.93 7.23
C LYS A 494 -34.74 -11.74 6.08
N GLY A 495 -33.49 -12.18 6.24
CA GLY A 495 -32.77 -12.98 5.26
C GLY A 495 -32.43 -12.26 3.95
N ARG A 496 -32.52 -10.93 3.89
CA ARG A 496 -32.16 -10.13 2.71
C ARG A 496 -31.12 -9.08 3.04
N LEU A 497 -30.22 -8.84 2.08
CA LEU A 497 -29.36 -7.67 2.04
C LEU A 497 -30.18 -6.47 1.54
N MET A 498 -30.04 -5.33 2.20
CA MET A 498 -30.64 -4.08 1.75
C MET A 498 -29.61 -2.97 1.73
N LEU A 499 -29.64 -2.13 0.70
CA LEU A 499 -28.72 -1.01 0.50
C LEU A 499 -29.44 0.33 0.64
N HIS A 500 -28.71 1.34 1.11
CA HIS A 500 -29.20 2.69 1.30
C HIS A 500 -28.17 3.70 0.79
N ALA A 501 -28.60 4.54 -0.16
CA ALA A 501 -27.86 5.68 -0.65
C ALA A 501 -28.05 6.89 0.28
N ALA A 502 -27.08 7.79 0.33
CA ALA A 502 -27.14 8.93 1.24
C ALA A 502 -28.33 9.85 0.90
N SER A 503 -29.05 10.23 1.95
CA SER A 503 -30.11 11.24 1.93
C SER A 503 -29.73 12.38 2.87
N ASN A 504 -30.12 13.60 2.55
CA ASN A 504 -29.88 14.80 3.36
C ASN A 504 -31.19 15.49 3.74
N GLN A 505 -31.18 16.30 4.80
CA GLN A 505 -32.32 17.12 5.24
C GLN A 505 -32.85 18.09 4.17
N MET A 506 -32.03 18.43 3.17
CA MET A 506 -32.41 19.26 2.00
C MET A 506 -33.08 18.47 0.86
N ASP A 507 -33.24 17.15 1.00
CA ASP A 507 -33.91 16.33 0.01
C ASP A 507 -35.42 16.61 0.05
N THR A 508 -36.00 16.93 -1.10
CA THR A 508 -37.43 17.30 -1.22
C THR A 508 -38.35 16.08 -1.13
N ILE A 509 -37.80 14.88 -1.32
CA ILE A 509 -38.45 13.60 -1.13
C ILE A 509 -37.51 12.78 -0.23
N PRO A 510 -37.94 12.34 0.97
CA PRO A 510 -37.10 11.52 1.82
C PRO A 510 -36.69 10.24 1.07
N GLN A 511 -35.41 10.06 0.80
CA GLN A 511 -34.87 8.81 0.22
C GLN A 511 -34.72 7.70 1.27
N ALA A 512 -35.45 7.79 2.38
CA ALA A 512 -35.20 7.07 3.63
C ALA A 512 -35.34 5.54 3.57
N GLU A 513 -35.56 4.97 2.38
CA GLU A 513 -35.86 3.56 2.23
C GLU A 513 -34.65 2.77 1.75
N TYR A 514 -34.25 1.83 2.59
CA TYR A 514 -33.39 0.74 2.19
C TYR A 514 -34.03 -0.05 1.05
N LYS A 515 -33.32 -0.20 -0.05
CA LYS A 515 -33.73 -0.99 -1.21
C LYS A 515 -33.19 -2.41 -1.09
N ILE A 516 -34.04 -3.38 -1.43
CA ILE A 516 -33.74 -4.81 -1.27
C ILE A 516 -32.87 -5.30 -2.42
N CYS A 517 -31.83 -6.04 -2.10
CA CYS A 517 -31.07 -6.85 -3.05
C CYS A 517 -31.69 -8.24 -3.14
N TRP A 518 -32.39 -8.50 -4.24
CA TRP A 518 -33.14 -9.75 -4.44
C TRP A 518 -32.28 -10.95 -4.81
N TYR A 519 -31.15 -10.71 -5.46
CA TYR A 519 -30.14 -11.70 -5.83
C TYR A 519 -28.81 -10.99 -6.13
N ALA A 520 -27.71 -11.75 -6.16
CA ALA A 520 -26.41 -11.22 -6.56
C ALA A 520 -26.44 -10.75 -8.02
N GLY A 521 -26.05 -9.50 -8.28
CA GLY A 521 -26.12 -8.89 -9.61
C GLY A 521 -27.42 -8.15 -9.92
N ALA A 522 -28.42 -8.20 -9.03
CA ALA A 522 -29.66 -7.44 -9.21
C ALA A 522 -29.39 -5.93 -9.34
N LEU A 523 -30.06 -5.29 -10.30
CA LEU A 523 -29.91 -3.86 -10.54
C LEU A 523 -30.79 -3.05 -9.59
N LEU A 524 -30.17 -2.13 -8.88
CA LEU A 524 -30.80 -1.26 -7.89
C LEU A 524 -30.66 0.19 -8.34
N ARG A 525 -31.75 0.73 -8.88
CA ARG A 525 -31.81 2.13 -9.33
C ARG A 525 -31.84 3.05 -8.11
N VAL A 526 -31.04 4.10 -8.13
CA VAL A 526 -31.00 5.14 -7.12
C VAL A 526 -31.38 6.45 -7.79
N THR A 527 -32.45 7.08 -7.33
CA THR A 527 -32.94 8.35 -7.86
C THR A 527 -33.18 9.31 -6.73
N ARG A 528 -32.32 10.31 -6.54
CA ARG A 528 -32.38 11.28 -5.43
C ARG A 528 -32.78 12.66 -5.92
N HIS A 529 -33.76 13.26 -5.25
CA HIS A 529 -34.24 14.61 -5.52
C HIS A 529 -33.82 15.55 -4.39
N PHE A 530 -33.08 16.61 -4.72
CA PHE A 530 -32.69 17.60 -3.74
C PHE A 530 -32.68 19.00 -4.34
N ARG A 531 -32.74 19.98 -3.44
CA ARG A 531 -32.62 21.39 -3.80
C ARG A 531 -31.19 21.83 -3.49
N SER A 532 -30.44 22.27 -4.51
CA SER A 532 -29.08 22.77 -4.32
C SER A 532 -29.08 24.11 -3.57
N ASN A 533 -27.91 24.51 -3.08
CA ASN A 533 -27.76 25.74 -2.28
C ASN A 533 -28.18 27.01 -3.04
N ASP A 534 -28.13 26.99 -4.38
CA ASP A 534 -28.59 28.06 -5.27
C ASP A 534 -30.12 28.00 -5.56
N GLY A 535 -30.84 27.10 -4.89
CA GLY A 535 -32.30 26.98 -4.96
C GLY A 535 -32.84 26.17 -6.14
N ARG A 536 -31.98 25.61 -6.99
CA ARG A 536 -32.38 24.82 -8.16
C ARG A 536 -32.73 23.38 -7.79
N TYR A 537 -33.70 22.81 -8.49
CA TYR A 537 -34.03 21.38 -8.35
C TYR A 537 -33.05 20.54 -9.15
N GLN A 538 -32.48 19.54 -8.50
CA GLN A 538 -31.55 18.59 -9.10
C GLN A 538 -32.01 17.16 -8.82
N VAL A 539 -31.86 16.29 -9.82
CA VAL A 539 -32.14 14.85 -9.71
C VAL A 539 -30.87 14.08 -10.00
N HIS A 540 -30.37 13.34 -9.01
CA HIS A 540 -29.28 12.39 -9.20
C HIS A 540 -29.86 11.04 -9.56
N ARG A 541 -29.32 10.39 -10.59
CA ARG A 541 -29.76 9.06 -11.02
C ARG A 541 -28.56 8.17 -11.30
N GLY A 542 -28.55 6.99 -10.71
CA GLY A 542 -27.55 5.97 -10.95
C GLY A 542 -28.09 4.57 -10.70
N THR A 543 -27.31 3.55 -11.01
CA THR A 543 -27.70 2.16 -10.81
C THR A 543 -26.56 1.38 -10.15
N LEU A 544 -26.88 0.74 -9.03
CA LEU A 544 -25.98 -0.11 -8.27
C LEU A 544 -26.18 -1.57 -8.66
N ILE A 545 -25.11 -2.36 -8.53
CA ILE A 545 -25.14 -3.82 -8.71
C ILE A 545 -25.12 -4.45 -7.32
N CYS A 546 -26.18 -5.16 -6.98
CA CYS A 546 -26.31 -5.80 -5.67
C CYS A 546 -25.23 -6.86 -5.42
N PRO A 547 -24.55 -6.81 -4.25
CA PRO A 547 -23.74 -7.93 -3.76
C PRO A 547 -24.59 -9.17 -3.49
N SER A 548 -23.92 -10.31 -3.29
CA SER A 548 -24.57 -11.48 -2.71
C SER A 548 -24.95 -11.21 -1.25
N CYS A 549 -26.12 -11.69 -0.82
CA CYS A 549 -26.52 -11.66 0.58
C CYS A 549 -25.54 -12.45 1.45
N GLU A 550 -25.14 -13.65 0.99
CA GLU A 550 -24.20 -14.52 1.71
C GLU A 550 -22.85 -13.83 1.91
N GLU A 551 -22.34 -13.18 0.86
CA GLU A 551 -21.05 -12.48 0.91
C GLU A 551 -21.00 -11.40 2.01
N ILE A 552 -22.12 -10.71 2.26
CA ILE A 552 -22.17 -9.55 3.15
C ILE A 552 -22.73 -9.89 4.54
N CYS A 553 -23.87 -10.58 4.58
CA CYS A 553 -24.63 -10.76 5.80
C CYS A 553 -24.09 -11.90 6.68
N THR A 554 -23.71 -13.03 6.09
CA THR A 554 -23.25 -14.20 6.87
C THR A 554 -21.79 -14.07 7.32
N LYS A 555 -21.03 -13.18 6.68
CA LYS A 555 -19.68 -12.77 7.12
C LYS A 555 -19.69 -12.09 8.50
N ASN A 556 -20.70 -11.25 8.77
CA ASN A 556 -20.77 -10.45 10.00
C ASN A 556 -21.67 -11.06 11.07
N ASP A 557 -22.66 -11.86 10.68
CA ASP A 557 -23.51 -12.63 11.59
C ASP A 557 -23.69 -14.05 11.08
N LYS A 558 -23.00 -15.01 11.72
CA LYS A 558 -23.06 -16.43 11.35
C LYS A 558 -24.44 -17.06 11.55
N ASN A 559 -25.32 -16.42 12.32
CA ASN A 559 -26.70 -16.89 12.53
C ASN A 559 -27.69 -16.29 11.54
N PHE A 560 -27.26 -15.31 10.73
CA PHE A 560 -28.10 -14.77 9.68
C PHE A 560 -28.21 -15.79 8.55
N GLN A 561 -29.43 -16.14 8.14
CA GLN A 561 -29.67 -17.04 7.03
C GLN A 561 -30.25 -16.24 5.86
N CYS A 562 -29.58 -16.25 4.71
CA CYS A 562 -30.09 -15.59 3.52
C CYS A 562 -31.23 -16.41 2.89
N GLU A 563 -32.30 -15.71 2.52
CA GLU A 563 -33.39 -16.28 1.74
C GLU A 563 -32.93 -16.57 0.29
N PRO A 564 -33.55 -17.54 -0.41
CA PRO A 564 -33.19 -17.86 -1.79
C PRO A 564 -33.27 -16.64 -2.74
N ASP A 565 -32.34 -16.61 -3.69
CA ASP A 565 -32.27 -15.58 -4.73
C ASP A 565 -33.57 -15.55 -5.56
N MET A 566 -34.15 -14.35 -5.71
CA MET A 566 -35.34 -14.13 -6.55
C MET A 566 -34.95 -13.48 -7.87
N ILE A 567 -34.46 -14.32 -8.79
CA ILE A 567 -33.94 -13.92 -10.10
C ILE A 567 -35.04 -13.22 -10.92
N GLY A 568 -34.65 -12.16 -11.63
CA GLY A 568 -35.54 -11.40 -12.53
C GLY A 568 -36.30 -10.25 -11.85
N ILE A 569 -36.21 -10.11 -10.52
CA ILE A 569 -36.76 -8.95 -9.81
C ILE A 569 -35.68 -7.87 -9.68
N GLU A 570 -35.80 -6.83 -10.50
CA GLU A 570 -35.01 -5.61 -10.36
C GLU A 570 -35.73 -4.60 -9.45
N SER A 571 -34.98 -3.75 -8.75
CA SER A 571 -35.57 -2.63 -8.01
C SER A 571 -36.09 -1.61 -9.03
N ARG A 572 -37.34 -1.75 -9.46
CA ARG A 572 -38.05 -0.69 -10.19
C ARG A 572 -38.40 0.40 -9.17
N ASP A 573 -37.99 1.63 -9.45
CA ASP A 573 -38.29 2.78 -8.59
C ASP A 573 -39.81 2.84 -8.30
N LEU A 574 -40.11 2.95 -6.99
CA LEU A 574 -41.40 3.00 -6.26
C LEU A 574 -41.72 1.72 -5.46
N MET A 575 -41.11 1.61 -4.28
CA MET A 575 -41.83 1.04 -3.14
C MET A 575 -42.85 2.09 -2.73
N LEU A 576 -44.12 1.69 -2.76
CA LEU A 576 -45.28 2.49 -2.36
C LEU A 576 -45.09 2.98 -0.93
N PRO A 577 -45.61 4.18 -0.57
CA PRO A 577 -45.65 4.60 0.81
C PRO A 577 -46.40 3.52 1.60
N THR A 578 -45.73 2.90 2.57
CA THR A 578 -46.44 2.14 3.59
C THR A 578 -47.26 3.15 4.39
N TYR A 579 -48.58 3.06 4.22
CA TYR A 579 -49.59 3.77 5.02
C TYR A 579 -49.37 3.57 6.52
#